data_AF-A0AB39HMT9-F1
#
_entry.id   AF-A0AB39HMT9-F1
#
_cell.length_a   1.000
_cell.length_b   1.000
_cell.length_c   1.000
_cell.angle_alpha   90.00
_cell.angle_beta   90.00
_cell.angle_gamma   90.00
#
_symmetry.space_group_name_H-M   'P 1'
#
loop_
_entity.id
_entity.type
_entity.pdbx_description
1 polymer ?
#
loop_
_entity_poly.entity_id
_entity_poly.type
_entity_poly.pdbx_seq_one_letter_code
_entity_poly.pdbx_strand_id
1 'polypeptide(L)' 'MENFLQVCEDTEKRLHRKLQKEELQFLQWMCERYAEEQQKNEKMCGVQ' A
#
# COMPACT_ATOMS: atom_id res chain seq x y z
N MET A 1 5.98 8.16 0.07
CA MET A 1 5.37 6.82 0.11
C MET A 1 4.11 6.98 0.94
N GLU A 2 2.94 6.81 0.34
CA GLU A 2 1.67 6.87 1.08
C GLU A 2 1.65 5.73 2.10
N ASN A 3 1.22 6.02 3.34
CA ASN A 3 1.10 4.98 4.34
C ASN A 3 -0.22 4.21 4.15
N PHE A 4 -0.29 2.98 4.67
CA PHE A 4 -1.48 2.12 4.57
C PHE A 4 -2.78 2.80 5.06
N LEU A 5 -2.72 3.58 6.13
CA LEU A 5 -3.89 4.30 6.66
C LEU A 5 -4.37 5.40 5.70
N GLN A 6 -3.47 6.11 5.03
CA GLN A 6 -3.82 7.11 4.03
C GLN A 6 -4.53 6.47 2.84
N VAL A 7 -4.00 5.34 2.35
CA VAL A 7 -4.63 4.57 1.26
C VAL A 7 -6.03 4.10 1.68
N CYS A 8 -6.21 3.66 2.92
CA CYS A 8 -7.52 3.28 3.43
C CYS A 8 -8.48 4.48 3.49
N GLU A 9 -8.07 5.59 4.11
CA GLU A 9 -8.91 6.79 4.23
C GLU A 9 -9.34 7.34 2.88
N ASP A 10 -8.43 7.41 1.92
CA ASP A 10 -8.73 7.95 0.59
C ASP A 10 -9.62 7.00 -0.21
N THR A 11 -9.45 5.69 -0.03
CA THR A 11 -10.34 4.70 -0.65
C THR A 11 -11.75 4.77 -0.03
N GLU A 12 -11.86 4.92 1.28
CA GLU A 12 -13.16 5.10 1.96
C GLU A 12 -13.86 6.38 1.52
N LYS A 13 -13.13 7.50 1.40
CA LYS A 13 -13.66 8.77 0.89
C LYS A 13 -14.18 8.62 -0.54
N ARG A 14 -13.45 7.93 -1.42
CA ARG A 14 -13.85 7.72 -2.83
C ARG A 14 -15.06 6.80 -2.96
N LEU A 15 -15.11 5.74 -2.16
CA LEU A 15 -16.22 4.79 -2.17
C LEU A 15 -17.45 5.30 -1.40
N HIS A 16 -17.32 6.38 -0.63
CA HIS A 16 -18.35 6.90 0.29
C HIS A 16 -18.88 5.84 1.26
N ARG A 17 -18.05 4.85 1.60
CA ARG A 17 -18.36 3.79 2.55
C ARG A 17 -17.09 3.29 3.23
N LYS A 18 -17.26 2.60 4.35
CA LYS A 18 -16.18 1.89 5.01
C LYS A 18 -15.71 0.71 4.17
N LEU A 19 -14.41 0.44 4.25
CA LEU A 19 -13.81 -0.74 3.66
C LEU A 19 -14.25 -1.99 4.43
N GLN A 20 -14.60 -3.03 3.70
CA GLN A 20 -14.87 -4.33 4.28
C GLN A 20 -13.57 -5.03 4.67
N LYS A 21 -13.68 -6.07 5.51
CA LYS A 21 -12.53 -6.80 6.03
C LYS A 21 -11.66 -7.37 4.91
N GLU A 22 -12.25 -7.97 3.88
CA GLU A 22 -11.50 -8.49 2.73
C GLU A 22 -10.78 -7.39 1.95
N GLU A 23 -11.39 -6.21 1.80
CA GLU A 23 -10.79 -5.07 1.10
C GLU A 23 -9.60 -4.51 1.89
N LEU A 24 -9.69 -4.44 3.22
CA LEU A 24 -8.58 -4.06 4.09
C LEU A 24 -7.41 -5.04 3.98
N GLN A 25 -7.70 -6.35 3.99
CA GLN A 25 -6.68 -7.39 3.83
C GLN A 25 -5.98 -7.30 2.48
N PHE A 26 -6.74 -7.03 1.42
CA PHE A 26 -6.19 -6.81 0.08
C PHE A 26 -5.27 -5.58 0.03
N LEU A 27 -5.71 -4.44 0.57
CA LEU A 27 -4.91 -3.22 0.60
C LEU A 27 -3.64 -3.38 1.44
N GLN A 28 -3.72 -4.11 2.55
CA GLN A 28 -2.56 -4.40 3.38
C GLN A 28 -1.54 -5.23 2.61
N TRP A 29 -1.97 -6.32 1.98
CA TRP A 29 -1.11 -7.17 1.16
C TRP A 29 -0.45 -6.39 0.01
N MET A 30 -1.21 -5.51 -0.66
CA MET A 30 -0.68 -4.62 -1.70
C MET A 30 0.41 -3.69 -1.18
N CYS A 31 0.19 -3.06 -0.02
CA CYS A 31 1.17 -2.16 0.58
C CYS A 31 2.45 -2.90 0.98
N GLU A 32 2.34 -4.10 1.56
CA GLU A 32 3.47 -4.95 1.93
C GLU A 32 4.28 -5.36 0.69
N ARG A 33 3.62 -5.81 -0.37
CA ARG A 33 4.26 -6.16 -1.65
C ARG A 33 4.97 -4.98 -2.28
N TYR A 34 4.31 -3.82 -2.34
CA TYR A 34 4.92 -2.61 -2.88
C TYR A 34 6.16 -2.17 -2.10
N ALA A 35 6.12 -2.26 -0.77
CA ALA A 35 7.27 -1.95 0.08
C ALA A 35 8.46 -2.92 -0.16
N GLU A 36 8.18 -4.21 -0.36
CA GLU A 36 9.21 -5.19 -0.70
C GLU A 36 9.80 -4.95 -2.10
N GLU A 37 8.96 -4.62 -3.09
CA GLU A 37 9.42 -4.30 -4.44
C GLU A 37 10.28 -3.03 -4.46
N GLN A 38 9.89 -1.99 -3.73
CA GLN A 38 10.68 -0.77 -3.54
C GLN A 38 12.05 -1.08 -2.92
N GLN A 39 12.10 -1.90 -1.86
CA GLN A 39 13.37 -2.32 -1.26
C GLN A 39 14.25 -3.12 -2.22
N LYS A 40 13.66 -3.96 -3.08
CA LYS A 40 14.42 -4.69 -4.12
C LYS A 40 14.96 -3.74 -5.18
N ASN A 41 14.20 -2.72 -5.55
CA ASN A 41 14.61 -1.75 -6.56
C ASN A 41 15.70 -0.80 -6.05
N GLU A 42 15.61 -0.35 -4.80
CA GLU A 42 16.69 0.39 -4.13
C GLU A 42 17.96 -0.46 -4.01
N LYS A 43 17.84 -1.77 -3.78
CA LYS A 43 18.99 -2.70 -3.76
C LYS A 43 19.60 -2.99 -5.13
N MET A 44 18.83 -2.89 -6.23
CA MET A 44 19.37 -3.04 -7.59
C MET A 44 19.98 -1.76 -8.15
N CYS A 45 19.56 -0.58 -7.67
CA CYS A 45 20.17 0.72 -8.00
C CYS A 45 21.26 1.14 -7.00
N GLY A 46 21.97 0.16 -6.42
CA GLY A 46 23.21 0.40 -5.68
C GLY A 46 24.35 0.76 -6.62
N VAL A 47 24.30 1.96 -7.19
CA VAL A 47 25.50 2.67 -7.65
C VAL A 47 26.22 3.17 -6.40
N GLN A 48 27.31 2.50 -6.04
CA GLN A 48 28.40 3.07 -5.24
C GLN A 48 29.60 3.29 -6.14
#